data_AF-A0A2D1STT8-F1
#
_entry.id   AF-A0A2D1STT8-F1
#
_cell.length_a   1.000
_cell.length_b   1.000
_cell.length_c   1.000
_cell.angle_alpha   90.00
_cell.angle_beta   90.00
_cell.angle_gamma   90.00
#
_symmetry.space_group_name_H-M   'P 1'
#
loop_
_entity.id
_entity.type
_entity.pdbx_description
1 polymer ?
#
loop_
_entity_poly.entity_id
_entity_poly.type
_entity_poly.pdbx_seq_one_letter_code
_entity_poly.pdbx_strand_id
1 'polypeptide(L)'
;MKSISILDETQKINEQSARIKPFPLNPLFIDNDTPAWDSDDIDPKLQDEILRLEFEDGIEYYDDIVEKIYSTHKLGGYPSFTQGGVSFGEDYPFVFQISSDEKARFNIVDSGSFYFFYNQEKRDWIVYCDFY
;
A
#
# COMPACT_ATOMS: atom_id res chain seq x y z
N MET A 1 -27.89 -14.59 -5.29
CA MET A 1 -27.19 -13.39 -5.79
C MET A 1 -28.05 -12.18 -5.49
N LYS A 2 -27.72 -11.37 -4.46
CA LYS A 2 -28.31 -10.04 -4.33
C LYS A 2 -27.55 -9.13 -5.29
N SER A 3 -28.23 -8.64 -6.32
CA SER A 3 -27.72 -7.57 -7.17
C SER A 3 -27.36 -6.38 -6.27
N ILE A 4 -26.16 -5.83 -6.40
CA ILE A 4 -25.78 -4.58 -5.73
C ILE A 4 -26.49 -3.46 -6.50
N SER A 5 -27.75 -3.23 -6.14
CA SER A 5 -28.67 -2.25 -6.75
C SER A 5 -28.43 -0.81 -6.30
N ILE A 6 -27.29 -0.52 -5.66
CA ILE A 6 -26.99 0.79 -5.04
C ILE A 6 -26.34 1.75 -6.04
N LEU A 7 -25.76 1.23 -7.14
CA LEU A 7 -25.06 2.04 -8.13
C LEU A 7 -25.98 2.53 -9.26
N ASP A 8 -27.17 1.95 -9.44
CA ASP A 8 -28.08 2.32 -10.53
C ASP A 8 -28.65 3.75 -10.38
N GLU A 9 -28.63 4.32 -9.17
CA GLU A 9 -29.00 5.71 -8.89
C GLU A 9 -27.80 6.67 -8.88
N THR A 10 -26.56 6.15 -9.04
CA THR A 10 -25.37 6.99 -9.03
C THR A 10 -25.12 7.62 -10.39
N GLN A 11 -25.16 8.96 -10.44
CA GLN A 11 -24.73 9.69 -11.62
C GLN A 11 -23.20 9.67 -11.69
N LYS A 12 -22.66 9.14 -12.79
CA LYS A 12 -21.22 9.29 -13.09
C LYS A 12 -20.93 10.76 -13.36
N ILE A 13 -20.29 11.43 -12.41
CA ILE A 13 -19.74 12.76 -12.59
C ILE A 13 -18.31 12.59 -13.10
N ASN A 14 -18.09 12.86 -14.38
CA ASN A 14 -16.75 12.82 -15.00
C ASN A 14 -16.16 14.24 -15.14
N GLU A 15 -16.57 15.15 -14.27
CA GLU A 15 -16.07 16.52 -14.24
C GLU A 15 -14.71 16.54 -13.56
N GLN A 16 -13.75 17.21 -14.20
CA GLN A 16 -12.43 17.39 -13.61
C GLN A 16 -12.54 18.20 -12.32
N SER A 17 -12.08 17.64 -11.21
CA SER A 17 -11.92 18.39 -9.97
C SER A 17 -11.01 19.59 -10.22
N ALA A 18 -11.43 20.79 -9.80
CA ALA A 18 -10.58 21.98 -9.84
C ALA A 18 -9.44 21.91 -8.80
N ARG A 19 -9.50 20.97 -7.85
CA ARG A 19 -8.52 20.81 -6.77
C ARG A 19 -7.44 19.80 -7.09
N ILE A 20 -7.79 18.73 -7.80
CA ILE A 20 -6.86 17.68 -8.24
C ILE A 20 -6.43 18.00 -9.66
N LYS A 21 -5.13 18.15 -9.89
CA LYS A 21 -4.56 18.41 -11.21
C LYS A 21 -4.40 17.07 -11.95
N PRO A 22 -4.98 16.91 -13.15
CA PRO A 22 -4.72 15.72 -13.94
C PRO A 22 -3.24 15.72 -14.34
N PHE A 23 -2.57 14.60 -14.08
CA PHE A 23 -1.16 14.42 -14.36
C PHE A 23 -0.92 12.98 -14.84
N PRO A 24 -0.22 12.76 -15.96
CA PRO A 24 0.05 11.42 -16.45
C PRO A 24 1.10 10.74 -15.57
N LEU A 25 0.77 9.56 -15.03
CA LEU A 25 1.73 8.68 -14.37
C LEU A 25 2.41 7.79 -15.41
N ASN A 26 3.74 7.69 -15.33
CA ASN A 26 4.51 6.77 -16.14
C ASN A 26 4.84 5.54 -15.28
N PRO A 27 4.30 4.35 -15.60
CA PRO A 27 4.63 3.15 -14.83
C PRO A 27 6.10 2.79 -15.04
N LEU A 28 6.77 2.46 -13.93
CA LEU A 28 8.10 1.88 -13.92
C LEU A 28 7.99 0.48 -13.30
N PHE A 29 8.58 -0.50 -13.96
CA PHE A 29 8.69 -1.84 -13.39
C PHE A 29 9.76 -1.85 -12.31
N ILE A 30 9.42 -2.40 -11.14
CA ILE A 30 10.29 -2.54 -9.98
C ILE A 30 10.30 -4.02 -9.62
N ASP A 31 11.49 -4.60 -9.54
CA ASP A 31 11.72 -6.01 -9.22
C ASP A 31 12.31 -6.23 -7.82
N ASN A 32 12.55 -5.16 -7.06
CA ASN A 32 13.09 -5.18 -5.71
C ASN A 32 12.18 -4.50 -4.66
N ASP A 33 10.86 -4.50 -4.86
CA ASP A 33 9.91 -4.06 -3.82
C ASP A 33 9.75 -5.17 -2.78
N THR A 34 10.13 -4.89 -1.54
CA THR A 34 10.08 -5.82 -0.40
C THR A 34 9.13 -5.27 0.68
N PRO A 35 8.61 -6.12 1.58
CA PRO A 35 7.90 -5.62 2.75
C PRO A 35 8.81 -4.71 3.57
N ALA A 36 8.29 -3.57 4.01
CA ALA A 36 8.99 -2.66 4.89
C ALA A 36 8.20 -2.54 6.20
N TRP A 37 8.77 -3.09 7.26
CA TRP A 37 8.32 -2.94 8.65
C TRP A 37 9.11 -1.83 9.34
N ASP A 38 8.41 -0.93 10.02
CA ASP A 38 8.97 0.20 10.79
C ASP A 38 8.49 0.16 12.26
N SER A 39 7.83 -0.92 12.67
CA SER A 39 7.26 -1.09 14.00
C SER A 39 7.13 -2.57 14.42
N ASP A 40 6.32 -2.86 15.43
CA ASP A 40 6.00 -4.22 15.90
C ASP A 40 5.03 -4.98 14.94
N ASP A 41 5.01 -4.60 13.66
CA ASP A 41 4.14 -5.16 12.62
C ASP A 41 4.79 -6.32 11.84
N ILE A 42 6.02 -6.66 12.18
CA ILE A 42 6.74 -7.82 11.66
C ILE A 42 6.29 -9.12 12.35
N ASP A 43 6.21 -10.23 11.59
CA ASP A 43 5.96 -11.54 12.18
C ASP A 43 7.09 -11.89 13.17
N PRO A 44 6.78 -12.29 14.43
CA PRO A 44 7.81 -12.51 15.45
C PRO A 44 8.89 -13.53 15.04
N LYS A 45 8.55 -14.56 14.26
CA LYS A 45 9.55 -15.54 13.81
C LYS A 45 10.48 -14.95 12.75
N LEU A 46 9.94 -14.10 11.88
CA LEU A 46 10.74 -13.39 10.90
C LEU A 46 11.64 -12.36 11.59
N GLN A 47 11.12 -11.66 12.59
CA GLN A 47 11.90 -10.74 13.44
C GLN A 47 13.04 -11.48 14.14
N ASP A 48 12.76 -12.60 14.80
CA ASP A 48 13.79 -13.41 15.47
C ASP A 48 14.89 -13.86 14.49
N GLU A 49 14.51 -14.22 13.25
CA GLU A 49 15.46 -14.64 12.22
C GLU A 49 16.31 -13.48 11.68
N ILE A 50 15.71 -12.31 11.46
CA ILE A 50 16.45 -11.10 11.08
C ILE A 50 17.44 -10.75 12.20
N LEU A 51 17.00 -10.72 13.45
CA LEU A 51 17.87 -10.45 14.61
C LEU A 51 19.02 -11.47 14.72
N ARG A 52 18.77 -12.75 14.40
CA ARG A 52 19.83 -13.77 14.32
C ARG A 52 20.85 -13.42 13.24
N LEU A 53 20.40 -13.05 12.05
CA LEU A 53 21.26 -12.67 10.92
C LEU A 53 22.05 -11.39 11.19
N GLU A 54 21.45 -10.39 11.82
CA GLU A 54 22.14 -9.17 12.25
C GLU A 54 23.26 -9.50 13.25
N PHE A 55 22.99 -10.41 14.21
CA PHE A 55 23.96 -10.80 15.22
C PHE A 55 25.10 -11.69 14.68
N GLU A 56 24.80 -12.65 13.82
CA GLU A 56 25.75 -13.66 13.35
C GLU A 56 26.51 -13.21 12.10
N ASP A 57 25.82 -12.58 11.15
CA ASP A 57 26.34 -12.28 9.81
C ASP A 57 26.57 -10.77 9.59
N GLY A 58 26.14 -9.91 10.54
CA GLY A 58 26.32 -8.46 10.46
C GLY A 58 25.48 -7.78 9.39
N ILE A 59 24.38 -8.43 8.97
CA ILE A 59 23.37 -7.87 8.09
C ILE A 59 22.74 -6.63 8.74
N GLU A 60 22.39 -5.62 7.95
CA GLU A 60 21.61 -4.46 8.39
C GLU A 60 20.27 -4.48 7.65
N TYR A 61 19.15 -4.51 8.39
CA TYR A 61 17.83 -4.72 7.81
C TYR A 61 17.43 -3.69 6.74
N TYR A 62 17.72 -2.40 6.94
CA TYR A 62 17.35 -1.35 6.01
C TYR A 62 18.23 -1.30 4.77
N ASP A 63 19.52 -1.61 4.90
CA ASP A 63 20.50 -1.57 3.83
C ASP A 63 20.52 -2.86 3.01
N ASP A 64 20.39 -4.03 3.64
CA ASP A 64 20.58 -5.34 3.00
C ASP A 64 19.27 -6.10 2.70
N ILE A 65 18.16 -5.80 3.39
CA ILE A 65 16.88 -6.50 3.19
C ILE A 65 15.84 -5.61 2.52
N VAL A 66 15.58 -4.42 3.08
CA VAL A 66 14.56 -3.52 2.55
C VAL A 66 15.04 -2.86 1.26
N GLU A 67 16.32 -2.53 1.14
CA GLU A 67 16.98 -1.76 0.07
C GLU A 67 16.34 -0.38 -0.20
N LYS A 68 15.05 -0.35 -0.54
CA LYS A 68 14.29 0.86 -0.88
C LYS A 68 12.79 0.71 -0.64
N ILE A 69 12.23 1.68 0.07
CA ILE A 69 10.79 1.80 0.28
C ILE A 69 10.15 2.65 -0.83
N TYR A 70 9.13 2.10 -1.49
CA TYR A 70 8.39 2.76 -2.57
C TYR A 70 7.04 3.33 -2.09
N SER A 71 7.07 4.34 -1.22
CA SER A 71 5.87 5.03 -0.68
C SER A 71 5.20 5.98 -1.69
N THR A 72 4.77 5.45 -2.82
CA THR A 72 4.11 6.19 -3.91
C THR A 72 2.98 5.36 -4.55
N HIS A 73 2.29 5.90 -5.56
CA HIS A 73 1.32 5.12 -6.33
C HIS A 73 1.96 3.83 -6.88
N LYS A 74 1.45 2.65 -6.50
CA LYS A 74 1.97 1.36 -6.98
C LYS A 74 0.84 0.36 -7.24
N LEU A 75 1.08 -0.54 -8.19
CA LEU A 75 0.23 -1.68 -8.53
C LEU A 75 1.00 -2.97 -8.25
N GLY A 76 0.48 -3.83 -7.38
CA GLY A 76 1.18 -5.01 -6.87
C GLY A 76 2.35 -4.66 -5.95
N GLY A 77 3.16 -5.67 -5.63
CA GLY A 77 4.26 -5.54 -4.67
C GLY A 77 3.77 -5.61 -3.22
N TYR A 78 4.39 -4.82 -2.34
CA TYR A 78 4.06 -4.75 -0.92
C TYR A 78 3.54 -3.36 -0.53
N PRO A 79 2.59 -3.25 0.40
CA PRO A 79 2.16 -1.95 0.91
C PRO A 79 3.34 -1.24 1.60
N SER A 80 3.48 0.06 1.36
CA SER A 80 4.45 0.90 2.08
C SER A 80 3.67 1.81 3.03
N PHE A 81 3.38 1.26 4.22
CA PHE A 81 2.58 1.95 5.23
C PHE A 81 3.27 3.22 5.73
N THR A 82 2.48 4.25 6.05
CA THR A 82 2.97 5.47 6.71
C THR A 82 3.13 5.25 8.21
N GLN A 83 2.29 4.39 8.79
CA GLN A 83 2.33 3.98 10.18
C GLN A 83 2.66 2.47 10.27
N GLY A 84 2.52 1.88 11.45
CA GLY A 84 2.66 0.42 11.60
C GLY A 84 1.72 -0.34 10.67
N GLY A 85 2.25 -1.37 10.01
CA GLY A 85 1.54 -2.12 8.99
C GLY A 85 0.34 -2.90 9.50
N VAL A 86 -0.58 -3.18 8.57
CA VAL A 86 -1.76 -4.00 8.82
C VAL A 86 -1.79 -5.22 7.92
N SER A 87 -2.26 -6.34 8.47
CA SER A 87 -2.55 -7.56 7.71
C SER A 87 -4.02 -7.93 7.85
N PHE A 88 -4.63 -8.29 6.72
CA PHE A 88 -6.00 -8.81 6.66
C PHE A 88 -6.02 -10.33 6.38
N GLY A 89 -4.86 -10.98 6.54
CA GLY A 89 -4.63 -12.40 6.22
C GLY A 89 -4.42 -12.67 4.73
N GLU A 90 -3.98 -13.89 4.43
CA GLU A 90 -3.67 -14.37 3.06
C GLU A 90 -4.86 -14.28 2.10
N ASP A 91 -6.07 -14.30 2.64
CA ASP A 91 -7.33 -14.19 1.91
C ASP A 91 -7.55 -12.80 1.28
N TYR A 92 -6.88 -11.77 1.78
CA TYR A 92 -6.97 -10.39 1.29
C TYR A 92 -5.57 -9.89 0.92
N PRO A 93 -4.97 -10.41 -0.16
CA PRO A 93 -3.67 -9.94 -0.62
C PRO A 93 -3.76 -8.47 -1.05
N PHE A 94 -2.65 -7.76 -0.86
CA PHE A 94 -2.48 -6.40 -1.36
C PHE A 94 -2.57 -6.35 -2.88
N VAL A 95 -3.25 -5.33 -3.41
CA VAL A 95 -3.44 -5.14 -4.85
C VAL A 95 -2.77 -3.86 -5.34
N PHE A 96 -3.01 -2.73 -4.68
CA PHE A 96 -2.43 -1.45 -5.06
C PHE A 96 -2.52 -0.41 -3.94
N GLN A 97 -1.73 0.64 -4.03
CA GLN A 97 -1.84 1.80 -3.16
C GLN A 97 -1.94 3.10 -3.96
N ILE A 98 -2.68 4.07 -3.41
CA ILE A 98 -2.76 5.43 -3.90
C ILE A 98 -2.24 6.34 -2.79
N SER A 99 -1.10 6.97 -3.01
CA SER A 99 -0.47 7.87 -2.05
C SER A 99 -0.79 9.34 -2.37
N SER A 100 -0.49 10.22 -1.42
CA SER A 100 -0.44 11.66 -1.68
C SER A 100 0.58 11.98 -2.78
N ASP A 101 0.25 12.90 -3.67
CA ASP A 101 1.11 13.34 -4.78
C ASP A 101 0.98 14.85 -4.99
N GLU A 102 2.07 15.56 -4.73
CA GLU A 102 2.17 17.01 -4.85
C GLU A 102 1.97 17.49 -6.31
N LYS A 103 2.46 16.74 -7.30
CA LYS A 103 2.32 17.10 -8.72
C LYS A 103 0.85 17.06 -9.16
N ALA A 104 0.10 16.11 -8.61
CA ALA A 104 -1.34 15.99 -8.80
C ALA A 104 -2.15 16.94 -7.88
N ARG A 105 -1.51 17.66 -6.95
CA ARG A 105 -2.18 18.41 -5.86
C ARG A 105 -3.18 17.54 -5.10
N PHE A 106 -2.81 16.28 -4.92
CA PHE A 106 -3.62 15.28 -4.28
C PHE A 106 -3.02 14.96 -2.92
N ASN A 107 -3.69 15.35 -1.85
CA ASN A 107 -3.24 15.10 -0.49
C ASN A 107 -4.28 14.24 0.23
N ILE A 108 -3.81 13.14 0.82
CA ILE A 108 -4.58 12.27 1.69
C ILE A 108 -4.24 12.67 3.12
N VAL A 109 -5.09 13.51 3.72
CA VAL A 109 -5.01 13.99 5.10
C VAL A 109 -3.67 14.68 5.43
N ASP A 110 -2.67 13.94 5.87
CA ASP A 110 -1.31 14.42 6.16
C ASP A 110 -0.29 13.52 5.44
N SER A 111 -0.14 13.71 4.13
CA SER A 111 0.76 12.95 3.25
C SER A 111 0.59 11.42 3.31
N GLY A 112 -0.62 10.95 3.58
CA GLY A 112 -0.94 9.53 3.72
C GLY A 112 -1.19 8.79 2.42
N SER A 113 -1.68 7.55 2.56
CA SER A 113 -2.04 6.66 1.46
C SER A 113 -3.30 5.83 1.73
N PHE A 114 -3.97 5.43 0.65
CA PHE A 114 -4.97 4.36 0.65
C PHE A 114 -4.35 3.05 0.13
N TYR A 115 -4.63 1.94 0.80
CA TYR A 115 -4.16 0.61 0.43
C TYR A 115 -5.36 -0.29 0.16
N PHE A 116 -5.32 -1.00 -0.96
CA PHE A 116 -6.44 -1.78 -1.46
C PHE A 116 -6.08 -3.27 -1.46
N PHE A 117 -6.94 -4.06 -0.83
CA PHE A 117 -6.82 -5.50 -0.71
C PHE A 117 -8.07 -6.16 -1.27
N TYR A 118 -7.92 -7.29 -1.97
CA TYR A 118 -9.04 -7.93 -2.67
C TYR A 118 -9.08 -9.42 -2.44
N ASN A 119 -10.22 -9.91 -1.96
CA ASN A 119 -10.47 -11.34 -1.88
C ASN A 119 -11.22 -11.80 -3.13
N GLN A 120 -10.59 -12.69 -3.91
CA GLN A 120 -11.14 -13.17 -5.18
C GLN A 120 -12.36 -14.10 -4.99
N GLU A 121 -12.40 -14.87 -3.90
CA GLU A 121 -13.47 -15.83 -3.63
C GLU A 121 -14.77 -15.13 -3.19
N LYS A 122 -14.65 -14.21 -2.23
CA LYS A 122 -15.75 -13.39 -1.69
C LYS A 122 -16.12 -12.23 -2.62
N ARG A 123 -15.22 -11.86 -3.52
CA ARG A 123 -15.36 -10.73 -4.46
C ARG A 123 -15.57 -9.39 -3.75
N ASP A 124 -14.89 -9.19 -2.63
CA ASP A 124 -14.97 -7.98 -1.82
C ASP A 124 -13.59 -7.32 -1.63
N TRP A 125 -13.65 -6.02 -1.33
CA TRP A 125 -12.49 -5.17 -1.13
C TRP A 125 -12.37 -4.76 0.33
N ILE A 126 -11.15 -4.71 0.83
CA ILE A 126 -10.79 -3.96 2.03
C ILE A 126 -9.97 -2.75 1.58
N VAL A 127 -10.31 -1.58 2.13
CA VAL A 127 -9.55 -0.35 1.93
C VAL A 127 -9.08 0.12 3.29
N TYR A 128 -7.76 0.28 3.43
CA TYR A 128 -7.11 0.85 4.61
C TYR A 128 -6.55 2.23 4.27
N CYS A 129 -6.49 3.12 5.27
CA CYS A 129 -5.97 4.47 5.13
C CYS A 129 -5.11 4.79 6.36
N ASP A 130 -3.89 5.24 6.13
CA ASP A 130 -3.01 5.81 7.15
C ASP A 130 -2.38 7.12 6.64
N PHE A 131 -1.83 7.89 7.58
CA PHE A 131 -1.21 9.20 7.36
C PHE A 131 -0.31 9.54 8.56
N TYR A 132 0.53 10.58 8.43
CA TYR A 132 1.46 11.01 9.48
C TYR A 132 0.76 11.60 10.71
#